data_AF-A0AAW3YV92-F1
#
_entry.id   AF-A0AAW3YV92-F1
#
_cell.length_a   1.000
_cell.length_b   1.000
_cell.length_c   1.000
_cell.angle_alpha   90.00
_cell.angle_beta   90.00
_cell.angle_gamma   90.00
#
_symmetry.space_group_name_H-M   'P 1'
#
loop_
_entity.id
_entity.type
_entity.pdbx_description
1 polymer ?
#
loop_
_entity_poly.entity_id
_entity_poly.type
_entity_poly.pdbx_seq_one_letter_code
_entity_poly.pdbx_strand_id
1 'polypeptide(L)'
;VASDAMAMLQVTDQFIELMDKEIVIVTKESITIKNLQGETIERAPFTAELDASDIEKGTYPHFMLKEIDEQPLVIRNIIQKYQDENGEIELNQDIRNA
;
A
#
# COMPACT_ATOMS: atom_id res chain seq x y z
N VAL A 1 0.57 1.04 -16.39
CA VAL A 1 1.31 -0.04 -15.69
C VAL A 1 2.44 0.62 -14.95
N ALA A 2 2.56 0.37 -13.65
CA ALA A 2 3.62 0.92 -12.80
C ALA A 2 4.07 -0.15 -11.80
N SER A 3 5.28 -0.02 -11.27
CA SER A 3 5.78 -0.87 -10.19
C SER A 3 5.23 -0.48 -8.82
N ASP A 4 4.73 0.75 -8.70
CA ASP A 4 4.21 1.33 -7.47
C ASP A 4 2.94 2.12 -7.81
N ALA A 5 1.87 1.87 -7.05
CA ALA A 5 0.60 2.57 -7.19
C ALA A 5 0.73 4.07 -6.89
N MET A 6 1.59 4.45 -5.93
CA MET A 6 1.78 5.84 -5.51
C MET A 6 2.21 6.75 -6.65
N ALA A 7 3.00 6.22 -7.59
CA ALA A 7 3.47 6.96 -8.77
C ALA A 7 2.36 7.31 -9.78
N MET A 8 1.19 6.65 -9.69
CA MET A 8 0.09 6.78 -10.65
C MET A 8 -1.17 7.42 -10.06
N LEU A 9 -1.16 7.79 -8.76
CA LEU A 9 -2.31 8.39 -8.07
C LEU A 9 -2.82 9.69 -8.72
N GLN A 10 -1.97 10.43 -9.43
CA GLN A 10 -2.38 11.62 -10.17
C GLN A 10 -3.26 11.31 -11.40
N VAL A 11 -3.32 10.04 -11.82
CA VAL A 11 -4.03 9.59 -13.02
C VAL A 11 -5.23 8.70 -12.66
N THR A 12 -5.09 7.84 -11.65
CA THR A 12 -6.15 6.93 -11.18
C THR A 12 -5.87 6.45 -9.76
N ASP A 13 -6.94 6.17 -9.00
CA ASP A 13 -6.89 5.51 -7.70
C ASP A 13 -7.28 4.02 -7.77
N GLN A 14 -7.79 3.55 -8.91
CA GLN A 14 -8.15 2.14 -9.13
C GLN A 14 -6.97 1.34 -9.65
N PHE A 15 -6.62 0.26 -8.95
CA PHE A 15 -5.49 -0.61 -9.30
C PHE A 15 -5.89 -2.08 -9.27
N ILE A 16 -5.19 -2.89 -10.07
CA ILE A 16 -5.23 -4.36 -9.99
C ILE A 16 -3.79 -4.81 -9.75
N GLU A 17 -3.56 -5.54 -8.66
CA GLU A 17 -2.23 -6.04 -8.31
C GLU A 17 -1.92 -7.34 -9.06
N LEU A 18 -0.69 -7.45 -9.56
CA LEU A 18 -0.17 -8.66 -10.19
C LEU A 18 0.54 -9.50 -9.16
N MET A 19 0.18 -10.78 -9.10
CA MET A 19 0.80 -11.73 -8.19
C MET A 19 1.96 -12.42 -8.88
N ASP A 20 2.75 -13.13 -8.06
CA ASP A 20 3.89 -13.88 -8.54
C ASP A 20 3.48 -14.89 -9.63
N LYS A 21 4.28 -14.99 -10.68
CA LYS A 21 4.06 -15.89 -11.84
C LYS A 21 2.82 -15.58 -12.66
N GLU A 22 2.37 -14.33 -12.67
CA GLU A 22 1.29 -13.86 -13.55
C GLU A 22 1.83 -13.05 -14.74
N ILE A 23 1.11 -13.11 -15.85
CA ILE A 23 1.37 -12.35 -17.06
C ILE A 23 0.11 -11.53 -17.37
N VAL A 24 0.29 -10.23 -17.61
CA VAL A 24 -0.81 -9.34 -18.00
C VAL A 24 -0.70 -8.95 -19.47
N ILE A 25 -1.84 -8.98 -20.15
CA ILE A 25 -2.02 -8.45 -21.50
C ILE A 25 -2.90 -7.21 -21.37
N VAL A 26 -2.36 -6.05 -21.76
CA VAL A 26 -3.03 -4.76 -21.63
C VAL A 26 -3.20 -4.13 -22.99
N THR A 27 -4.43 -3.74 -23.32
CA THR A 27 -4.76 -2.91 -24.48
C THR A 27 -5.41 -1.60 -24.02
N LYS A 28 -5.76 -0.72 -24.95
CA LYS A 28 -6.48 0.51 -24.62
C LYS A 28 -7.89 0.21 -24.08
N GLU A 29 -8.50 -0.89 -24.54
CA GLU A 29 -9.89 -1.24 -24.23
C GLU A 29 -10.02 -2.35 -23.17
N SER A 30 -8.96 -3.10 -22.87
CA SER A 30 -9.06 -4.30 -22.03
C SER A 30 -7.80 -4.66 -21.25
N ILE A 31 -8.00 -5.41 -20.17
CA ILE A 31 -6.94 -6.02 -19.35
C ILE A 31 -7.28 -7.51 -19.21
N THR A 32 -6.29 -8.38 -19.41
CA THR A 32 -6.43 -9.83 -19.18
C THR A 32 -5.21 -10.34 -18.43
N ILE A 33 -5.45 -11.03 -17.31
CA ILE A 33 -4.40 -11.64 -16.48
C ILE A 33 -4.39 -13.14 -16.76
N LYS A 34 -3.20 -13.72 -16.89
CA LYS A 34 -3.00 -15.16 -17.07
C LYS A 34 -1.94 -15.71 -16.12
N ASN A 35 -2.07 -16.97 -15.72
CA ASN A 35 -0.97 -17.70 -15.09
C ASN A 35 0.02 -18.24 -16.16
N LEU A 36 1.11 -18.85 -15.71
CA LEU A 36 2.11 -19.47 -16.60
C LEU A 36 1.56 -20.62 -17.46
N GLN A 37 0.43 -21.20 -17.06
CA GLN A 37 -0.27 -22.26 -17.80
C GLN A 37 -1.21 -21.69 -18.88
N GLY A 38 -1.37 -20.36 -18.94
CA GLY A 38 -2.19 -19.66 -19.92
C GLY A 38 -3.67 -19.53 -19.54
N GLU A 39 -4.04 -19.97 -18.33
CA GLU A 39 -5.40 -19.85 -17.80
C GLU A 39 -5.68 -18.42 -17.38
N THR A 40 -6.90 -17.93 -17.64
CA THR A 40 -7.28 -16.55 -17.32
C THR A 40 -7.64 -16.44 -15.85
N ILE A 41 -7.15 -15.38 -15.20
CA ILE A 41 -7.44 -15.06 -13.81
C ILE A 41 -8.35 -13.84 -13.77
N GLU A 42 -9.47 -13.96 -13.07
CA GLU A 42 -10.33 -12.83 -12.75
C GLU A 42 -9.89 -12.19 -11.43
N ARG A 43 -9.76 -10.87 -11.44
CA ARG A 43 -9.42 -10.10 -10.25
C ARG A 43 -10.15 -8.77 -10.25
N ALA A 44 -10.79 -8.46 -9.13
CA ALA A 44 -11.41 -7.16 -8.93
C ALA A 44 -10.32 -6.09 -8.69
N PRO A 45 -10.50 -4.87 -9.24
CA PRO A 45 -9.68 -3.74 -8.84
C PRO A 45 -9.94 -3.38 -7.38
N PHE A 46 -8.95 -2.75 -6.76
CA PHE A 46 -9.06 -2.11 -5.46
C PHE A 46 -8.81 -0.61 -5.59
N THR A 47 -9.32 0.15 -4.63
CA THR A 47 -9.03 1.59 -4.52
C THR A 47 -7.80 1.76 -3.64
N ALA A 48 -6.76 2.39 -4.16
CA ALA A 48 -5.62 2.79 -3.36
C ALA A 48 -6.03 3.98 -2.48
N GLU A 49 -6.21 3.72 -1.19
CA GLU A 49 -6.46 4.76 -0.20
C GLU A 49 -5.12 5.38 0.20
N LEU A 50 -4.87 6.61 -0.26
CA LEU A 50 -3.74 7.40 0.21
C LEU A 50 -4.22 8.77 0.67
N ASP A 51 -3.75 9.20 1.83
CA ASP A 51 -3.90 10.59 2.25
C ASP A 51 -2.88 11.45 1.49
N ALA A 52 -3.34 12.58 0.95
CA ALA A 52 -2.47 13.50 0.22
C ALA A 52 -1.30 14.00 1.09
N SER A 53 -1.47 14.04 2.41
CA SER A 53 -0.39 14.38 3.36
C SER A 53 0.76 13.38 3.38
N ASP A 54 0.54 12.14 2.96
CA ASP A 54 1.52 11.06 3.08
C ASP A 54 2.56 11.11 1.95
N ILE A 55 2.19 11.70 0.81
CA ILE A 55 3.03 11.82 -0.40
C ILE A 55 3.63 13.20 -0.59
N GLU A 56 3.18 14.20 0.17
CA GLU A 56 3.64 15.58 0.04
C GLU A 56 4.62 15.97 1.13
N LYS A 57 5.55 16.88 0.81
CA LYS A 57 6.45 17.48 1.81
C LYS A 57 5.73 18.46 2.74
N GLY A 58 4.52 18.92 2.38
CA GLY A 58 3.85 20.02 3.07
C GLY A 58 4.74 21.25 3.17
N THR A 59 4.93 21.76 4.38
CA THR A 59 5.77 22.94 4.67
C THR A 59 7.26 22.62 4.82
N TYR A 60 7.67 21.35 4.77
CA TYR A 60 9.07 20.96 4.99
C TYR A 60 9.92 21.13 3.72
N PRO A 61 11.20 21.54 3.87
CA PRO A 61 12.12 21.66 2.75
C PRO A 61 12.53 20.29 2.15
N HIS A 62 12.60 19.23 2.96
CA HIS A 62 13.05 17.89 2.58
C HIS A 62 12.16 16.80 3.20
N PHE A 63 11.88 15.72 2.46
CA PHE A 63 11.13 14.55 2.95
C PHE A 63 11.75 13.94 4.21
N MET A 64 13.07 13.75 4.22
CA MET A 64 13.78 13.21 5.38
C MET A 64 13.53 14.02 6.65
N LEU A 65 13.42 15.35 6.57
CA LEU A 65 13.15 16.18 7.73
C LEU A 65 11.70 16.03 8.22
N LYS A 66 10.73 15.98 7.29
CA LYS A 66 9.32 15.67 7.58
C LYS A 66 9.23 14.32 8.31
N GLU A 67 9.80 13.28 7.72
CA GLU A 67 9.73 11.91 8.23
C GLU A 67 10.39 11.75 9.61
N ILE A 68 11.48 12.47 9.89
CA ILE A 68 12.10 12.52 11.23
C ILE A 68 11.16 13.17 12.25
N ASP A 69 10.52 14.28 11.88
CA ASP A 69 9.62 15.02 12.77
C ASP A 69 8.29 14.28 13.01
N GLU A 70 7.87 13.43 12.06
CA GLU A 70 6.67 12.59 12.17
C GLU A 70 6.88 11.34 13.06
N GLN A 71 8.12 10.95 13.37
CA GLN A 71 8.42 9.73 14.14
C GLN A 71 7.68 9.64 15.49
N PRO A 72 7.58 10.69 16.32
CA PRO A 72 6.88 10.59 17.61
C PRO A 72 5.40 10.24 17.45
N LEU A 73 4.74 10.79 16.43
CA LEU A 73 3.35 10.50 16.13
C LEU A 73 3.21 9.06 15.60
N VAL A 74 4.08 8.66 14.67
CA VAL A 74 4.08 7.30 14.09
C VAL A 74 4.30 6.25 15.18
N ILE A 75 5.28 6.46 16.08
CA ILE A 75 5.54 5.54 17.21
C ILE A 75 4.30 5.43 18.10
N ARG A 76 3.65 6.55 18.43
CA ARG A 76 2.42 6.54 19.24
C ARG A 76 1.30 5.76 18.54
N ASN A 77 1.09 6.00 17.25
CA ASN A 77 0.06 5.31 16.47
C ASN A 77 0.31 3.80 16.42
N ILE A 78 1.58 3.39 16.23
CA ILE A 78 1.97 1.98 16.26
C ILE A 78 1.67 1.36 17.62
N ILE A 79 2.08 2.01 18.73
CA ILE A 79 1.81 1.49 20.08
C ILE A 79 0.31 1.34 20.31
N GLN A 80 -0.49 2.36 19.98
CA GLN A 80 -1.94 2.33 20.14
C GLN A 80 -2.62 1.22 19.32
N LYS A 81 -2.08 0.91 18.13
CA LYS A 81 -2.61 -0.16 17.28
C LYS A 81 -2.45 -1.56 17.89
N TYR A 82 -1.43 -1.74 18.73
CA TYR A 82 -1.10 -3.00 19.40
C TYR A 82 -1.32 -2.94 20.90
N GLN A 83 -2.23 -2.08 21.36
CA GLN A 83 -2.58 -1.93 22.76
C GLN A 83 -4.06 -2.29 22.95
N ASP A 84 -4.36 -3.06 23.99
CA ASP A 84 -5.73 -3.40 24.37
C ASP A 84 -6.40 -2.25 25.17
N GLU A 85 -7.67 -2.43 25.53
CA GLU A 85 -8.43 -1.44 26.31
C GLU A 85 -7.84 -1.18 27.71
N ASN A 86 -7.02 -2.10 28.23
CA ASN A 86 -6.39 -2.03 29.56
C ASN A 86 -5.00 -1.39 29.51
N GLY A 87 -4.49 -1.09 28.31
CA GLY A 87 -3.16 -0.55 28.12
C GLY A 87 -2.05 -1.61 28.01
N GLU A 88 -2.40 -2.90 27.94
CA GLU A 88 -1.45 -3.98 27.72
C GLU A 88 -1.16 -4.17 26.22
N ILE A 89 0.06 -4.58 25.90
CA ILE A 89 0.47 -4.80 24.51
C ILE A 89 -0.11 -6.13 24.01
N GLU A 90 -1.02 -6.05 23.06
CA GLU A 90 -1.62 -7.19 22.36
C GLU A 90 -0.96 -7.35 20.99
N LEU A 91 -0.07 -8.34 20.89
CA LEU A 91 0.61 -8.72 19.64
C LEU A 91 0.16 -10.13 19.26
N ASN A 92 -0.52 -10.26 18.13
CA ASN A 92 -0.87 -11.55 17.53
C ASN A 92 0.40 -12.40 17.32
N GLN A 93 0.30 -13.73 17.52
CA GLN A 93 1.40 -14.65 17.31
C GLN A 93 2.02 -14.57 15.92
N ASP A 94 1.22 -14.26 14.89
CA ASP A 94 1.73 -14.11 13.52
C ASP A 94 2.75 -12.97 13.41
N ILE A 95 2.54 -11.87 14.15
CA ILE A 95 3.45 -10.73 14.20
C ILE A 95 4.69 -11.05 15.04
N ARG A 96 4.54 -11.84 16.11
CA ARG A 96 5.67 -12.24 16.97
C ARG A 96 6.65 -13.18 16.27
N ASN A 97 6.19 -13.91 15.26
CA ASN A 97 6.97 -14.92 14.56
C ASN A 97 7.52 -14.47 13.20
N ALA A 98 7.15 -13.26 12.74
CA ALA A 98 7.63 -12.63 11.52
C ALA A 98 9.04 -12.05 11.70
#